data_AF-A0A644TBY5-F1
#
_entry.id   AF-A0A644TBY5-F1
#
_cell.length_a   1.000
_cell.length_b   1.000
_cell.length_c   1.000
_cell.angle_alpha   90.00
_cell.angle_beta   90.00
_cell.angle_gamma   90.00
#
_symmetry.space_group_name_H-M   'P 1'
#
loop_
_entity.id
_entity.type
_entity.pdbx_description
1 polymer ?
#
loop_
_entity_poly.entity_id
_entity_poly.type
_entity_poly.pdbx_seq_one_letter_code
_entity_poly.pdbx_strand_id
1 'polypeptide(L)' 'MGKMPKKDQVCEELVRLLRVQRHDFINHLQVIHAMLQLGRAEKALTYIEELAKDGGLVDDQIMRHTRQRECKHNLDVV' A
#
# COMPACT_ATOMS: atom_id res chain seq x y z
N MET A 1 32.17 -1.88 20.87
CA MET A 1 31.33 -0.68 20.70
C MET A 1 30.35 -0.94 19.58
N GLY A 2 29.08 -1.24 19.88
CA GLY A 2 28.06 -1.49 18.87
C GLY A 2 27.63 -0.20 18.21
N LYS A 3 27.76 -0.10 16.89
CA LYS A 3 27.27 1.07 16.13
C LYS A 3 25.75 1.12 16.27
N MET A 4 25.23 2.22 16.81
CA MET A 4 23.81 2.51 16.81
C MET A 4 23.28 2.55 15.36
N PRO A 5 22.08 2.01 15.09
CA PRO A 5 21.50 2.07 13.75
C PRO A 5 21.25 3.52 13.35
N LYS A 6 21.67 3.90 12.13
CA LYS A 6 21.42 5.23 11.56
C LYS A 6 19.90 5.44 11.46
N LYS A 7 19.42 6.60 11.90
CA LYS A 7 17.99 6.96 12.02
C LYS A 7 17.21 6.97 10.69
N ASP A 8 17.86 6.74 9.54
CA ASP A 8 17.29 7.01 8.21
C ASP A 8 17.16 5.74 7.31
N GLN A 9 17.28 4.53 7.86
CA GLN A 9 17.09 3.32 7.07
C GLN A 9 15.59 3.01 6.88
N VAL A 10 15.01 3.54 5.80
CA VAL A 10 13.68 3.13 5.34
C VAL A 10 13.77 1.74 4.72
N CYS A 11 12.94 0.82 5.18
CA CYS A 11 12.92 -0.55 4.65
C CYS A 11 12.54 -0.57 3.17
N GLU A 12 13.34 -1.21 2.31
CA GLU A 12 13.03 -1.31 0.87
C GLU A 12 11.68 -1.99 0.63
N GLU A 13 11.33 -2.97 1.47
CA GLU A 13 10.04 -3.64 1.41
C GLU A 13 8.88 -2.70 1.80
N LEU A 14 9.08 -1.81 2.77
CA LEU A 14 8.10 -0.77 3.09
C LEU A 14 7.88 0.16 1.88
N VAL A 15 8.96 0.55 1.20
CA VAL A 15 8.87 1.35 -0.03
C VAL A 15 8.14 0.58 -1.13
N ARG A 16 8.37 -0.73 -1.28
CA ARG A 16 7.67 -1.59 -2.24
C ARG A 16 6.16 -1.64 -1.94
N LEU A 17 5.78 -1.86 -0.69
CA LEU A 17 4.38 -1.91 -0.27
C LEU A 17 3.67 -0.58 -0.50
N LEU A 18 4.31 0.55 -0.16
CA LEU A 18 3.77 1.89 -0.44
C LEU A 18 3.58 2.15 -1.95
N ARG A 19 4.42 1.56 -2.82
CA ARG A 19 4.24 1.65 -4.28
C ARG A 19 3.01 0.86 -4.74
N VAL A 20 2.81 -0.36 -4.23
CA VAL A 20 1.64 -1.19 -4.55
C VAL A 20 0.36 -0.51 -4.07
N GLN A 21 0.32 -0.04 -2.81
CA GLN A 21 -0.83 0.68 -2.27
C GLN A 21 -1.16 1.93 -3.10
N ARG A 22 -0.14 2.71 -3.50
CA ARG A 22 -0.35 3.88 -4.37
C ARG A 22 -0.90 3.50 -5.73
N HIS A 23 -0.40 2.42 -6.33
CA HIS A 23 -0.90 1.93 -7.61
C HIS A 23 -2.38 1.55 -7.51
N ASP A 24 -2.74 0.76 -6.50
CA ASP A 24 -4.13 0.31 -6.31
C ASP A 24 -5.06 1.50 -6.07
N PHE A 25 -4.65 2.46 -5.23
CA PHE A 25 -5.40 3.70 -5.03
C PHE A 25 -5.66 4.47 -6.33
N ILE A 26 -4.63 4.65 -7.16
CA ILE A 26 -4.77 5.33 -8.46
C ILE A 26 -5.72 4.55 -9.38
N ASN A 27 -5.60 3.21 -9.39
CA ASN A 27 -6.48 2.36 -10.20
C ASN A 27 -7.95 2.49 -9.78
N HIS A 28 -8.25 2.50 -8.48
CA HIS A 28 -9.62 2.73 -8.00
C HIS A 28 -10.17 4.09 -8.46
N LEU A 29 -9.36 5.15 -8.40
CA LEU A 29 -9.75 6.46 -8.92
C LEU A 29 -9.98 6.44 -10.44
N GLN A 30 -9.15 5.74 -11.21
CA GLN A 30 -9.31 5.61 -12.65
C GLN A 30 -10.61 4.88 -13.02
N VAL A 31 -10.96 3.82 -12.28
CA VAL A 31 -12.21 3.09 -12.47
C VAL A 31 -13.41 3.99 -12.19
N ILE A 32 -13.40 4.74 -11.08
CA ILE A 32 -14.47 5.70 -10.73
C ILE A 32 -14.57 6.77 -11.82
N HIS A 33 -13.45 7.37 -12.22
CA HIS A 33 -13.41 8.38 -13.27
C HIS A 33 -13.99 7.87 -14.59
N ALA A 34 -13.62 6.66 -15.02
CA ALA A 34 -14.17 6.05 -16.23
C ALA A 34 -15.68 5.79 -16.12
N MET A 35 -16.18 5.35 -14.97
CA MET A 35 -17.63 5.20 -14.74
C MET A 35 -18.37 6.53 -14.88
N LEU A 36 -17.81 7.61 -14.30
CA LEU A 36 -18.40 8.95 -14.40
C LEU A 36 -18.39 9.48 -15.84
N GLN A 37 -17.28 9.30 -16.58
CA GLN A 37 -17.20 9.69 -17.99
C GLN A 37 -18.21 8.96 -18.89
N LEU A 38 -18.57 7.72 -18.53
CA LEU A 38 -19.57 6.92 -19.23
C LEU A 38 -21.01 7.22 -18.78
N GLY A 39 -21.23 8.21 -17.90
CA GLY A 39 -22.55 8.55 -17.35
C GLY A 39 -23.11 7.51 -16.39
N ARG A 40 -22.27 6.63 -15.82
CA ARG A 40 -22.66 5.54 -14.91
C ARG A 40 -22.51 5.97 -13.45
N ALA A 41 -23.15 7.07 -13.07
CA ALA A 41 -22.97 7.69 -11.75
C ALA A 41 -23.40 6.77 -10.60
N GLU A 42 -24.50 6.04 -10.74
CA GLU A 42 -25.00 5.11 -9.73
C GLU A 42 -24.00 3.98 -9.48
N LYS A 43 -23.39 3.45 -10.56
CA LYS A 43 -22.36 2.42 -10.44
C LYS A 43 -21.09 2.94 -9.77
N ALA A 44 -20.71 4.18 -10.05
CA ALA A 44 -19.58 4.81 -9.37
C ALA A 44 -19.84 4.97 -7.87
N LEU A 45 -21.06 5.36 -7.48
CA LEU A 45 -21.47 5.47 -6.09
C LEU A 45 -21.45 4.12 -5.38
N THR A 46 -22.05 3.09 -5.97
CA THR A 46 -22.00 1.73 -5.42
C THR A 46 -20.55 1.25 -5.26
N TYR A 47 -19.69 1.50 -6.26
CA TYR A 47 -18.29 1.14 -6.19
C TYR A 47 -17.56 1.84 -5.02
N ILE A 48 -17.81 3.13 -4.80
CA ILE A 48 -17.24 3.87 -3.67
C ILE A 48 -17.73 3.32 -2.33
N GLU A 49 -19.02 3.00 -2.21
CA GLU A 49 -19.59 2.41 -0.99
C GLU A 49 -19.01 1.02 -0.69
N GLU A 50 -18.82 0.19 -1.70
CA GLU A 50 -18.16 -1.11 -1.58
C GLU A 50 -16.69 -0.93 -1.18
N LEU A 51 -15.98 0.00 -1.83
CA LEU A 51 -14.59 0.31 -1.54
C LEU A 51 -14.38 0.83 -0.11
N ALA A 52 -15.33 1.62 0.41
CA ALA A 52 -15.31 2.13 1.77
C ALA A 52 -15.59 1.06 2.83
N LYS A 53 -16.32 -0.01 2.46
CA LYS A 53 -16.59 -1.17 3.32
C LYS A 53 -15.46 -2.19 3.29
N ASP A 54 -14.67 -2.21 2.22
CA ASP A 54 -13.51 -3.08 2.07
C ASP A 54 -12.28 -2.48 2.76
N GLY A 55 -11.96 -2.96 3.96
CA GLY A 55 -10.74 -2.62 4.69
C GLY A 55 -9.44 -3.06 3.99
N GLY A 56 -9.54 -3.87 2.92
CA GLY A 56 -8.41 -4.45 2.19
C GLY A 56 -7.46 -3.44 1.54
N LEU A 57 -7.92 -2.21 1.27
CA LEU A 57 -7.08 -1.13 0.74
C LEU A 57 -6.00 -0.64 1.70
N VAL A 58 -6.24 -0.77 3.01
CA VAL A 58 -5.39 -0.18 4.05
C VAL A 58 -4.82 -1.24 4.97
N ASP A 59 -5.62 -2.25 5.35
CA ASP A 59 -5.25 -3.15 6.44
C ASP A 59 -4.46 -4.39 5.99
N ASP A 60 -4.77 -4.98 4.84
CA ASP A 60 -4.43 -6.40 4.67
C ASP A 60 -2.98 -6.65 4.20
N GLN A 61 -2.41 -5.75 3.39
CA GLN A 61 -1.05 -5.95 2.87
C GLN A 61 0.03 -5.53 3.87
N ILE A 62 -0.16 -4.39 4.55
CA ILE A 62 0.85 -3.87 5.50
C ILE A 62 0.89 -4.72 6.77
N MET A 63 -0.28 -5.09 7.34
CA MET A 63 -0.35 -5.87 8.59
C MET A 63 0.17 -7.31 8.45
N ARG A 64 -0.01 -7.95 7.29
CA ARG A 64 0.51 -9.31 7.04
C ARG A 64 2.03 -9.36 7.05
N HIS A 65 2.69 -8.27 6.63
CA HIS A 65 4.16 -8.17 6.61
C HIS A 65 4.77 -7.71 7.94
N THR A 66 4.04 -7.00 8.80
CA THR A 66 4.49 -6.67 10.17
C THR A 66 4.80 -7.92 11.02
N ARG A 67 4.28 -9.09 10.61
CA ARG A 67 4.51 -10.39 11.27
C ARG A 67 5.79 -11.11 10.78
N GLN A 68 6.44 -10.65 9.71
CA GLN A 68 7.69 -11.20 9.19
C GLN A 68 8.86 -10.25 9.49
N ARG A 69 9.83 -10.71 10.29
CA ARG A 69 11.05 -9.99 10.66
C ARG A 69 12.03 -9.83 9.48
N GLU A 70 11.67 -9.13 8.40
CA GLU A 70 12.56 -9.01 7.23
C GLU A 70 12.73 -7.57 6.77
N CYS A 71 13.19 -6.73 7.69
CA CYS A 71 14.19 -5.74 7.31
C CYS A 71 15.54 -6.22 7.87
N LYS A 72 16.12 -7.24 7.22
CA LYS A 72 17.45 -7.73 7.60
C LYS A 72 18.46 -6.68 7.15
N HIS A 73 19.13 -6.08 8.13
CA HIS A 73 20.37 -5.35 7.92
C HIS A 73 21.32 -6.30 7.16
N ASN A 74 21.75 -5.96 5.95
CA ASN A 74 22.94 -6.58 5.38
C ASN A 74 24.12 -6.17 6.28
N LEU A 75 24.34 -6.93 7.35
CA LEU A 75 25.66 -7.07 7.97
C LEU A 75 26.45 -8.00 7.05
N ASP A 76 26.80 -7.48 5.87
CA ASP A 76 27.93 -8.04 5.11
C ASP A 76 29.18 -7.64 5.90
N VAL A 77 29.51 -8.46 6.88
CA VAL A 77 30.82 -8.46 7.54
C VAL A 77 31.79 -9.07 6.54
N VAL A 78 32.53 -8.21 5.85
CA VAL A 78 33.87 -8.54 5.33
C VAL A 78 34.88 -7.76 6.16
#